data_AF-A0A6J4C2J9-F1
#
_entry.id   AF-A0A6J4C2J9-F1
#
_cell.length_a   1.000
_cell.length_b   1.000
_cell.length_c   1.000
_cell.angle_alpha   90.00
_cell.angle_beta   90.00
_cell.angle_gamma   90.00
#
_symmetry.space_group_name_H-M   'P 1'
#
loop_
_entity.id
_entity.type
_entity.pdbx_description
1 polymer ?
#
loop_
_entity_poly.entity_id
_entity_poly.type
_entity_poly.pdbx_seq_one_letter_code
_entity_poly.pdbx_strand_id
1 'polypeptide(L)' 'MIDNLALGLSHGLMMLAAFLLLKRPDLDREVGPHDAGDAKPVVKKPRFGA' A
#
# COMPACT_ATOMS: atom_id res chain seq x y z
N MET A 1 5.24 33.07 21.64
CA MET A 1 4.95 32.72 20.24
C MET A 1 5.49 31.33 19.99
N ILE A 2 4.61 30.33 20.08
CA ILE A 2 4.93 28.92 19.83
C ILE A 2 4.87 28.59 18.33
N ASP A 3 4.68 29.62 17.51
CA ASP A 3 4.40 29.57 16.08
C ASP A 3 5.55 28.95 15.29
N ASN A 4 6.80 29.12 15.74
CA ASN A 4 7.97 28.49 15.14
C ASN A 4 8.01 26.96 15.36
N LEU A 5 7.48 26.48 16.49
CA LEU A 5 7.31 25.05 16.75
C LEU A 5 6.23 24.50 15.83
N ALA A 6 5.09 25.19 15.72
CA ALA A 6 4.01 24.78 14.81
C ALA A 6 4.46 24.79 13.35
N LEU A 7 5.27 25.77 12.95
CA LEU A 7 5.86 25.86 11.63
C LEU A 7 6.83 24.70 11.38
N GLY A 8 7.77 24.46 12.31
CA GLY A 8 8.71 23.35 12.23
C GLY A 8 8.02 21.98 12.24
N LEU A 9 6.97 21.81 13.05
CA LEU A 9 6.16 20.60 13.12
C LEU A 9 5.43 20.35 11.80
N SER A 10 4.79 21.37 11.22
CA SER A 10 4.07 21.26 9.95
C SER A 10 5.01 20.86 8.81
N HIS A 11 6.18 21.50 8.73
CA HIS A 11 7.20 21.17 7.73
C HIS A 11 7.82 19.79 7.98
N GLY A 12 8.06 19.43 9.25
CA GLY A 12 8.58 18.12 9.65
C GLY A 12 7.61 16.99 9.31
N LEU A 13 6.31 17.17 9.58
CA LEU A 13 5.27 16.21 9.21
C LEU A 13 5.14 16.06 7.69
N MET A 14 5.26 17.17 6.94
CA MET A 14 5.26 17.12 5.48
C MET A 14 6.45 16.34 4.91
N MET A 15 7.66 16.58 5.43
CA MET A 15 8.86 15.82 5.06
C MET A 15 8.76 14.34 5.46
N LEU A 16 8.19 14.06 6.64
CA LEU A 16 7.97 12.71 7.13
C LEU A 16 6.99 11.94 6.24
N ALA A 17 5.89 12.57 5.82
CA ALA A 17 4.93 11.96 4.91
C ALA A 17 5.58 11.60 3.57
N ALA A 18 6.37 12.51 2.99
CA ALA A 18 7.12 12.24 1.77
C ALA A 18 8.11 11.07 1.95
N PHE A 19 8.83 11.02 3.09
CA PHE A 19 9.74 9.93 3.41
C PHE A 19 9.00 8.59 3.58
N LEU A 20 7.86 8.56 4.26
CA LEU A 20 7.05 7.36 4.43
C LEU A 20 6.50 6.84 3.09
N LEU A 21 6.07 7.73 2.19
CA LEU A 21 5.62 7.35 0.85
C LEU A 21 6.76 6.77 0.01
N LEU A 22 7.95 7.40 0.04
CA LEU A 22 9.15 6.88 -0.65
C LEU A 22 9.64 5.55 -0.06
N LYS A 23 9.51 5.37 1.26
CA LYS A 23 9.89 4.12 1.96
C LYS A 23 8.77 3.08 1.94
N ARG A 24 7.61 3.35 1.33
CA ARG A 24 6.54 2.38 1.18
C ARG A 24 6.72 1.67 -0.17
N PRO A 25 7.44 0.53 -0.23
CA PRO A 25 7.54 -0.28 -1.45
C PRO A 25 6.16 -0.79 -1.91
N ASP A 26 5.17 -0.74 -1.03
CA ASP A 26 3.77 -1.09 -1.27
C ASP A 26 2.99 0.00 -2.04
N LEU A 27 3.54 1.21 -2.20
CA LEU A 27 2.99 2.25 -3.08
C LEU A 27 3.52 2.10 -4.52
N ASP A 28 4.72 1.55 -4.67
CA ASP A 28 5.31 1.15 -5.95
C ASP A 28 4.73 -0.19 -6.45
N ARG A 29 4.25 -1.02 -5.52
CA ARG A 29 3.48 -2.22 -5.85
C ARG A 29 2.07 -1.81 -6.25
N GLU A 30 1.84 -1.66 -7.56
CA GLU A 30 0.47 -1.66 -8.06
C GLU A 30 -0.17 -2.99 -7.65
N VAL A 31 -1.27 -2.92 -6.89
CA VAL A 31 -2.13 -4.06 -6.57
C VAL A 31 -2.82 -4.47 -7.87
N GLY A 32 -2.05 -5.10 -8.75
CA GLY A 32 -2.54 -5.54 -10.05
C GLY A 32 -3.62 -6.59 -9.86
N PRO A 33 -4.41 -6.90 -10.90
CA PRO A 33 -5.43 -7.96 -10.84
C PRO A 33 -4.94 -9.35 -10.37
N HIS A 34 -3.62 -9.54 -10.20
CA HIS A 34 -3.01 -10.72 -9.59
C HIS A 34 -2.97 -10.73 -8.05
N ASP A 35 -2.94 -9.58 -7.37
CA ASP A 35 -3.05 -9.53 -5.90
C ASP A 35 -4.53 -9.74 -5.45
N ALA A 36 -5.50 -9.65 -6.37
CA ALA A 36 -6.87 -10.16 -6.17
C ALA A 36 -6.95 -11.70 -6.22
N GLY A 37 -5.85 -12.38 -6.59
CA GLY A 37 -5.75 -13.84 -6.72
C GLY A 37 -5.49 -14.61 -5.43
N ASP A 38 -5.16 -13.92 -4.32
CA ASP A 38 -5.12 -14.55 -2.98
C ASP A 38 -6.51 -14.80 -2.39
N ALA A 39 -7.58 -14.45 -3.12
CA ALA A 39 -8.82 -15.21 -3.03
C ALA A 39 -8.59 -16.58 -3.69
N LYS A 40 -7.98 -17.49 -2.93
CA LYS A 40 -7.67 -18.88 -3.34
C LYS A 40 -8.71 -19.41 -4.34
N PRO A 41 -8.38 -19.62 -5.62
CA PRO A 41 -9.31 -20.29 -6.51
C PRO A 41 -9.36 -21.74 -6.02
N VAL A 42 -10.46 -22.11 -5.37
CA VAL A 42 -10.75 -23.50 -5.06
C VAL A 42 -11.00 -24.19 -6.40
N VAL A 43 -9.92 -24.69 -6.99
CA VAL A 43 -9.93 -25.53 -8.19
C VAL A 43 -10.72 -26.79 -7.85
N LYS A 44 -11.97 -26.87 -8.26
CA LYS A 44 -12.66 -28.16 -8.43
C LYS A 44 -12.43 -28.63 -9.87
N LYS A 45 -11.42 -29.47 -10.02
CA LYS A 45 -11.03 -30.15 -11.27
C LYS A 45 -12.22 -30.96 -11.84
N PRO A 46 -12.41 -30.99 -13.17
CA PRO A 46 -13.59 -31.59 -13.79
C PRO A 46 -13.53 -33.11 -13.74
N ARG A 47 -14.66 -33.76 -13.47
CA ARG A 47 -14.80 -35.22 -13.62
C ARG A 47 -15.53 -35.49 -14.93
N PHE A 48 -14.75 -35.86 -15.94
CA PHE A 48 -15.23 -36.37 -17.22
C PHE A 48 -15.85 -37.78 -17.03
N GLY A 49 -16.90 -38.08 -17.80
CA GLY A 49 -17.29 -39.45 -18.19
C GLY A 49 -18.46 -40.08 -17.43
N ALA A 50 -19.61 -40.19 -18.09
CA ALA A 50 -20.15 -41.41 -18.73
C ALA A 50 -21.56 -41.11 -19.28
#